data_AF-A0A8S8ZAX4-F1
#
_entry.id   AF-A0A8S8ZAX4-F1
#
_cell.length_a   1.000
_cell.length_b   1.000
_cell.length_c   1.000
_cell.angle_alpha   90.00
_cell.angle_beta   90.00
_cell.angle_gamma   90.00
#
_symmetry.space_group_name_H-M   'P 1'
#
loop_
_entity.id
_entity.type
_entity.pdbx_description
1 polymer ?
#
loop_
_entity_poly.entity_id
_entity_poly.type
_entity_poly.pdbx_seq_one_letter_code
_entity_poly.pdbx_strand_id
1 'polypeptide(L)' 'MIIRGAMNKTVANGLKYTSGQNQWLVEHYNNYPKDPSGFDDWNKKLHKTLDESFVKIASYAP' A
#
# COMPACT_ATOMS: atom_id res chain seq x y z
N MET A 1 -0.92 -11.81 29.68
CA MET A 1 -1.53 -10.78 28.81
C MET A 1 -0.53 -10.28 27.74
N ILE A 2 0.20 -11.19 27.07
CA ILE A 2 1.23 -10.84 26.08
C ILE A 2 0.70 -11.05 24.65
N ILE A 3 -0.06 -12.13 24.44
CA ILE A 3 -0.69 -12.48 23.15
C ILE A 3 -1.64 -11.36 22.67
N ARG A 4 -2.49 -10.82 23.55
CA ARG A 4 -3.37 -9.68 23.21
C ARG A 4 -2.59 -8.42 22.83
N GLY A 5 -1.47 -8.14 23.49
CA GLY A 5 -0.63 -6.97 23.19
C GLY A 5 0.09 -7.09 21.85
N ALA A 6 0.64 -8.28 21.55
CA ALA A 6 1.28 -8.56 20.26
C ALA A 6 0.28 -8.48 19.09
N MET A 7 -0.91 -9.05 19.25
CA MET A 7 -1.98 -9.01 18.25
C MET A 7 -2.43 -7.56 17.96
N ASN A 8 -2.63 -6.75 19.01
CA ASN A 8 -2.97 -5.33 18.84
C ASN A 8 -1.88 -4.54 18.11
N LYS A 9 -0.59 -4.86 18.36
CA LYS A 9 0.54 -4.21 17.68
C LYS A 9 0.60 -4.59 16.19
N THR A 10 0.37 -5.86 15.84
CA THR A 10 0.31 -6.32 14.45
C THR A 10 -0.81 -5.62 13.69
N VAL A 11 -2.01 -5.55 14.27
CA VAL A 11 -3.16 -4.85 13.66
C VAL A 11 -2.87 -3.36 13.48
N ALA A 12 -2.36 -2.67 14.49
CA ALA A 12 -2.04 -1.24 14.41
C ALA A 12 -1.00 -0.95 13.32
N ASN A 13 0.01 -1.81 13.18
CA ASN A 13 1.02 -1.69 12.12
C ASN A 13 0.41 -1.92 10.73
N GLY A 14 -0.48 -2.90 10.59
CA GLY A 14 -1.21 -3.16 9.35
C GLY A 14 -2.04 -1.96 8.92
N LEU A 15 -2.84 -1.40 9.85
CA LEU A 15 -3.66 -0.21 9.61
C LEU A 15 -2.82 1.01 9.21
N LYS A 16 -1.69 1.24 9.90
CA LYS A 16 -0.77 2.33 9.55
C LYS A 16 -0.21 2.15 8.15
N TYR A 17 0.20 0.94 7.79
CA TYR A 17 0.72 0.64 6.46
C TYR A 17 -0.33 0.86 5.38
N THR A 18 -1.54 0.31 5.53
CA THR A 18 -2.63 0.48 4.53
C THR A 18 -3.03 1.94 4.35
N SER A 19 -3.07 2.72 5.42
CA SER A 19 -3.35 4.16 5.32
C SER A 19 -2.27 4.90 4.53
N GLY A 20 -1.00 4.54 4.71
CA GLY A 20 0.11 5.09 3.91
C GLY A 20 0.02 4.71 2.43
N GLN A 21 -0.33 3.45 2.12
CA GLN A 21 -0.55 3.03 0.73
C GLN A 21 -1.74 3.74 0.08
N ASN A 22 -2.84 3.95 0.83
CA ASN A 22 -3.98 4.74 0.34
C ASN A 22 -3.59 6.19 0.02
N GLN A 23 -2.80 6.83 0.89
CA GLN A 23 -2.30 8.18 0.60
C GLN A 23 -1.48 8.19 -0.68
N TRP A 24 -0.55 7.24 -0.83
CA TRP A 24 0.25 7.11 -2.04
C TRP A 24 -0.61 6.89 -3.29
N LEU A 25 -1.67 6.07 -3.22
CA LEU A 25 -2.59 5.85 -4.33
C LEU A 25 -3.27 7.15 -4.75
N VAL A 26 -3.79 7.93 -3.82
CA VAL A 26 -4.41 9.23 -4.11
C VAL A 26 -3.42 10.16 -4.82
N GLU A 27 -2.20 10.27 -4.30
CA GLU A 27 -1.14 11.06 -4.92
C GLU A 27 -0.78 10.53 -6.32
N HIS A 28 -0.69 9.22 -6.49
CA HIS A 28 -0.35 8.59 -7.76
C HIS A 28 -1.43 8.85 -8.83
N TYR A 29 -2.70 8.71 -8.49
CA TYR A 29 -3.82 9.00 -9.39
C TYR A 29 -3.95 10.50 -9.70
N ASN A 30 -3.68 11.39 -8.73
CA ASN A 30 -3.63 12.83 -9.01
C ASN A 30 -2.49 13.20 -9.98
N ASN A 31 -1.43 12.39 -10.02
CA ASN A 31 -0.32 12.51 -10.96
C ASN A 31 -0.50 11.65 -12.23
N TYR A 32 -1.74 11.37 -12.62
CA TYR A 32 -2.03 10.69 -13.87
C TYR A 32 -1.43 11.48 -15.06
N PRO A 33 -0.72 10.81 -15.98
CA PRO A 33 -0.03 11.48 -17.07
C PRO A 33 -1.03 12.17 -18.01
N LYS A 34 -0.69 13.42 -18.38
CA LYS A 34 -1.49 14.22 -19.32
C LYS A 34 -1.24 13.84 -20.79
N ASP A 35 -0.21 13.05 -21.04
CA ASP A 35 0.21 12.60 -22.36
C ASP A 35 0.43 11.06 -22.35
N PRO A 36 0.10 10.35 -23.43
CA PRO A 36 0.24 8.88 -23.49
C PRO A 36 1.65 8.36 -23.22
N SER A 37 2.71 9.14 -23.51
CA SER A 37 4.09 8.71 -23.29
C SER A 37 4.42 8.42 -21.82
N GLY A 38 3.71 9.06 -20.87
CA GLY A 38 3.91 8.84 -19.44
C GLY A 38 3.12 7.66 -18.86
N PHE A 39 2.20 7.06 -19.63
CA PHE A 39 1.29 6.02 -19.12
C PHE A 39 2.03 4.75 -18.71
N ASP A 40 2.98 4.29 -19.51
CA ASP A 40 3.69 3.03 -19.25
C ASP A 40 4.44 3.07 -17.90
N ASP A 41 5.18 4.15 -17.63
CA ASP A 41 5.88 4.34 -16.37
C ASP A 41 4.93 4.52 -15.18
N TRP A 42 3.83 5.26 -15.37
CA TRP A 42 2.81 5.43 -14.36
C TRP A 42 2.17 4.06 -14.00
N ASN A 43 1.78 3.28 -15.00
CA ASN A 43 1.15 1.98 -14.84
C ASN A 43 2.07 0.95 -14.18
N LYS A 44 3.36 0.93 -14.59
CA LYS A 44 4.37 0.07 -13.94
C LYS A 44 4.53 0.39 -12.46
N LYS A 45 4.55 1.67 -12.08
CA LYS A 45 4.64 2.10 -10.67
C LYS A 45 3.39 1.69 -9.89
N LEU A 46 2.20 1.83 -10.49
CA LEU A 46 0.95 1.36 -9.88
C LEU A 46 1.01 -0.14 -9.58
N HIS A 47 1.23 -0.97 -10.61
CA HIS A 47 1.24 -2.42 -10.44
C HIS A 47 2.31 -2.89 -9.48
N LYS A 48 3.54 -2.36 -9.57
CA LYS A 48 4.61 -2.67 -8.63
C LYS A 48 4.18 -2.39 -7.17
N THR A 49 3.59 -1.22 -6.92
CA THR A 49 3.19 -0.83 -5.56
C THR A 49 2.04 -1.69 -5.05
N LEU A 50 1.08 -2.05 -5.91
CA LEU A 50 -0.02 -2.95 -5.57
C LEU A 50 0.49 -4.37 -5.24
N ASP A 51 1.41 -4.91 -6.04
CA ASP A 51 2.00 -6.24 -5.81
C ASP A 51 2.79 -6.28 -4.50
N GLU A 52 3.64 -5.28 -4.25
CA GLU A 52 4.39 -5.14 -3.00
C GLU A 52 3.45 -5.00 -1.79
N SER A 53 2.39 -4.19 -1.94
CA SER A 53 1.38 -3.99 -0.90
C SER A 53 0.61 -5.26 -0.59
N PHE A 54 0.26 -6.05 -1.60
CA PHE A 54 -0.45 -7.30 -1.43
C PHE A 54 0.36 -8.29 -0.57
N VAL A 55 1.65 -8.47 -0.90
CA VAL A 55 2.56 -9.31 -0.12
C VAL A 55 2.72 -8.78 1.30
N LYS A 56 2.86 -7.45 1.46
CA LYS A 56 3.06 -6.85 2.79
C LYS A 56 1.82 -6.96 3.66
N ILE A 57 0.63 -6.74 3.12
CA ILE A 57 -0.63 -6.83 3.85
C ILE A 57 -0.87 -8.26 4.35
N ALA A 58 -0.57 -9.27 3.53
CA ALA A 58 -0.65 -10.67 3.94
C ALA A 58 0.23 -10.98 5.17
N SER A 59 1.35 -10.28 5.37
CA SER A 59 2.19 -10.45 6.56
C SER A 59 1.56 -9.95 7.88
N TYR A 60 0.45 -9.21 7.80
CA TYR A 60 -0.33 -8.76 8.97
C TYR A 60 -1.56 -9.63 9.23
N ALA A 61 -1.85 -10.63 8.38
CA ALA A 61 -2.95 -11.54 8.61
C ALA A 61 -2.72 -12.36 9.91
N PRO A 62 -3.75 -12.54 10.74
CA PRO A 62 -3.66 -13.28 12.01
C PRO A 62 -3.42 -14.78 11.84
#